data_AF-A0A1W9R5U5-F1
#
_entry.id   AF-A0A1W9R5U5-F1
#
_cell.length_a   1.000
_cell.length_b   1.000
_cell.length_c   1.000
_cell.angle_alpha   90.00
_cell.angle_beta   90.00
_cell.angle_gamma   90.00
#
_symmetry.space_group_name_H-M   'P 1'
#
loop_
_entity.id
_entity.type
_entity.pdbx_description
1 polymer ?
#
loop_
_entity_poly.entity_id
_entity_poly.type
_entity_poly.pdbx_seq_one_letter_code
_entity_poly.pdbx_strand_id
1 'polypeptide(L)'
;MPLNKIEIRTEEIDEILGKTPNSIIRWGITVIFVIVVFLLIGSWFFKYPDFINSNIEITTTNPPAEIIAKTSGKLEYIFVTDNQYVSKGDILAVIQNPAQYNDIAKLISIMQQASTLVGKLLLPVQGSGKVKTGQKVNIKLLNYPYMEYGMVSGIISKISLVPNDSFYYVEVKFPSGLKTNYGKTLQFSQILQGSAEIITNDIRLLHRFLNPLKSIWKKRIE
;
A
#
# COMPACT_ATOMS: atom_id res chain seq x y z
N MET A 1 85.85 -15.80 24.35
CA MET A 1 84.77 -16.64 24.92
C MET A 1 83.44 -16.11 24.42
N PRO A 2 82.69 -16.84 23.59
CA PRO A 2 81.33 -16.43 23.22
C PRO A 2 80.35 -16.85 24.31
N LEU A 3 79.36 -16.01 24.62
CA LEU A 3 78.18 -16.43 25.37
C LEU A 3 77.38 -17.40 24.48
N ASN A 4 77.37 -18.68 24.86
CA ASN A 4 76.41 -19.63 24.31
C ASN A 4 75.01 -19.19 24.75
N LYS A 5 74.22 -18.75 23.77
CA LYS A 5 72.78 -18.52 23.89
C LYS A 5 72.13 -19.90 24.07
N ILE A 6 71.65 -20.20 25.27
CA ILE A 6 70.95 -21.45 25.56
C ILE A 6 69.59 -21.37 24.85
N GLU A 7 69.47 -22.05 23.72
CA GLU A 7 68.25 -22.17 22.95
C GLU A 7 67.42 -23.32 23.53
N ILE A 8 66.54 -22.98 24.47
CA ILE A 8 65.62 -23.93 25.11
C ILE A 8 64.50 -24.23 24.11
N ARG A 9 64.73 -25.13 23.16
CA ARG A 9 63.67 -25.77 22.36
C ARG A 9 63.21 -27.02 23.09
N THR A 10 62.31 -26.84 24.06
CA THR A 10 61.65 -28.00 24.68
C THR A 10 60.31 -28.21 24.01
N GLU A 11 60.24 -29.22 23.16
CA GLU A 11 58.99 -29.76 22.59
C GLU A 11 57.99 -30.14 23.71
N GLU A 12 58.50 -30.47 24.91
CA GLU A 12 57.70 -30.70 26.12
C GLU A 12 57.02 -29.44 26.67
N ILE A 13 57.57 -28.24 26.47
CA ILE A 13 56.95 -27.00 26.97
C ILE A 13 55.67 -26.69 26.18
N ASP A 14 55.65 -26.97 24.87
CA ASP A 14 54.46 -26.85 24.03
C ASP A 14 53.38 -27.88 24.41
N GLU A 15 53.77 -29.04 24.95
CA GLU A 15 52.84 -30.06 25.46
C GLU A 15 52.17 -29.66 26.79
N ILE A 16 52.89 -28.90 27.63
CA ILE A 16 52.38 -28.42 28.92
C ILE A 16 51.54 -27.14 28.75
N LEU A 17 51.81 -26.33 27.70
CA LEU A 17 51.10 -25.08 27.43
C LEU A 17 49.99 -25.16 26.37
N GLY A 18 49.81 -26.30 25.69
CA GLY A 18 49.23 -26.25 24.34
C GLY A 18 47.85 -26.85 24.09
N LYS A 19 47.18 -27.54 25.03
CA LYS A 19 45.85 -28.12 24.74
C LYS A 19 44.72 -27.33 25.36
N THR A 20 43.85 -26.77 24.52
CA THR A 20 42.58 -26.21 24.96
C THR A 20 41.80 -27.32 25.67
N PRO A 21 41.40 -27.13 26.94
CA PRO A 21 40.72 -28.19 27.70
C PRO A 21 39.44 -28.63 27.00
N ASN A 22 39.24 -29.94 26.85
CA ASN A 22 38.05 -30.51 26.21
C ASN A 22 36.74 -30.02 26.82
N SER A 23 36.72 -29.75 28.14
CA SER A 23 35.56 -29.18 28.82
C SER A 23 35.23 -27.78 28.33
N ILE A 24 36.23 -26.91 28.08
CA ILE A 24 36.01 -25.55 27.57
C ILE A 24 35.44 -25.62 26.15
N ILE A 25 35.95 -26.53 25.32
CA ILE A 25 35.44 -26.75 23.96
C ILE A 25 33.98 -27.23 24.00
N ARG A 26 33.65 -28.19 24.87
CA ARG A 26 32.30 -28.75 25.03
C ARG A 26 31.30 -27.71 25.57
N TRP A 27 31.69 -26.90 26.53
CA TRP A 27 30.83 -25.81 27.03
C TRP A 27 30.64 -24.73 25.98
N GLY A 28 31.70 -24.37 25.24
CA GLY A 28 31.61 -23.43 24.12
C GLY A 28 30.62 -23.87 23.05
N ILE A 29 30.74 -25.11 22.55
CA ILE A 29 29.81 -25.64 21.54
C ILE A 29 28.38 -25.74 22.08
N THR A 30 28.20 -26.07 23.36
CA THR A 30 26.87 -26.15 24.00
C THR A 30 26.22 -24.77 24.07
N VAL A 31 26.97 -23.74 24.49
CA VAL A 31 26.47 -22.36 24.54
C VAL A 31 26.11 -21.86 23.14
N ILE A 32 26.97 -22.08 22.16
CA ILE A 32 26.70 -21.71 20.76
C ILE A 32 25.47 -22.45 20.24
N PHE A 33 25.35 -23.75 20.50
CA PHE A 33 24.21 -24.57 20.10
C PHE A 33 22.90 -24.05 20.70
N VAL A 34 22.89 -23.72 22.00
CA VAL A 34 21.70 -23.15 22.66
C VAL A 34 21.31 -21.81 22.05
N ILE A 35 22.27 -20.94 21.76
CA ILE A 35 22.00 -19.65 21.10
C ILE A 35 21.39 -19.86 19.71
N VAL A 36 21.94 -20.78 18.92
CA VAL A 36 21.43 -21.11 17.59
C VAL A 36 20.01 -21.69 17.67
N VAL A 37 19.77 -22.63 18.58
CA VAL A 37 18.43 -23.22 18.79
C VAL A 37 17.43 -22.15 19.23
N PHE A 38 17.83 -21.26 20.15
CA PHE A 38 16.98 -20.14 20.59
C PHE A 38 16.63 -19.20 19.42
N LEU A 39 17.60 -18.86 18.56
CA LEU A 39 17.34 -18.07 17.37
C LEU A 39 16.41 -18.77 16.37
N LEU A 40 16.55 -20.10 16.18
CA LEU A 40 15.67 -20.87 15.31
C LEU A 40 14.24 -20.94 15.85
N ILE A 41 14.08 -21.18 17.15
CA ILE A 41 12.77 -21.19 17.82
C ILE A 41 12.14 -19.79 17.76
N GLY A 42 12.93 -18.74 18.04
CA GLY A 42 12.49 -17.36 17.91
C GLY A 42 12.02 -17.05 16.48
N SER A 43 12.82 -17.38 15.48
CA SER A 43 12.49 -17.16 14.06
C SER A 43 11.28 -17.97 13.59
N TRP A 44 10.98 -19.09 14.24
CA TRP A 44 9.77 -19.89 13.99
C TRP A 44 8.52 -19.25 14.62
N PHE A 45 8.65 -18.63 15.79
CA PHE A 45 7.55 -18.01 16.53
C PHE A 45 7.22 -16.59 16.07
N PHE A 46 8.24 -15.76 15.80
CA PHE A 46 8.06 -14.36 15.40
C PHE A 46 7.59 -14.23 13.95
N LYS A 47 6.44 -13.57 13.81
CA LYS A 47 5.81 -13.20 12.54
C LYS A 47 6.21 -11.78 12.17
N TYR A 48 6.56 -11.56 10.90
CA TYR A 48 6.83 -10.21 10.40
C TYR A 48 6.05 -9.98 9.10
N PRO A 49 5.21 -8.94 9.02
CA PRO A 49 4.45 -8.65 7.82
C PRO A 49 5.36 -8.09 6.72
N ASP A 50 5.08 -8.50 5.48
CA ASP A 50 5.65 -7.88 4.29
C ASP A 50 4.76 -6.69 3.88
N PHE A 51 5.37 -5.58 3.45
CA PHE A 51 4.66 -4.40 2.95
C PHE A 51 4.80 -4.25 1.43
N ILE A 52 3.72 -3.85 0.77
CA ILE A 52 3.74 -3.44 -0.64
C ILE A 52 3.42 -1.95 -0.72
N ASN A 53 4.35 -1.19 -1.30
CA ASN A 53 4.22 0.26 -1.46
C ASN A 53 3.49 0.59 -2.76
N SER A 54 2.53 1.50 -2.69
CA SER A 54 1.69 1.95 -3.80
C SER A 54 1.38 3.44 -3.66
N ASN A 55 1.14 4.13 -4.77
CA ASN A 55 0.56 5.47 -4.72
C ASN A 55 -0.94 5.35 -4.45
N ILE A 56 -1.49 6.31 -3.70
CA ILE A 56 -2.93 6.39 -3.40
C ILE A 56 -3.46 7.80 -3.65
N GLU A 57 -4.68 7.85 -4.16
CA GLU A 57 -5.50 9.03 -4.25
C GLU A 57 -6.82 8.80 -3.52
N ILE A 58 -7.11 9.61 -2.50
CA ILE A 58 -8.35 9.58 -1.75
C ILE A 58 -9.32 10.60 -2.35
N THR A 59 -10.50 10.11 -2.73
CA THR A 59 -11.58 10.90 -3.30
C THR A 59 -12.94 10.36 -2.82
N THR A 60 -14.04 10.91 -3.31
CA THR A 60 -15.38 10.37 -3.06
C THR A 60 -15.69 9.27 -4.08
N THR A 61 -16.59 8.33 -3.73
CA THR A 61 -17.12 7.31 -4.65
C THR A 61 -17.59 7.88 -5.99
N ASN A 62 -18.13 9.10 -5.94
CA ASN A 62 -18.57 9.85 -7.10
C ASN A 62 -17.90 11.24 -7.05
N PRO A 63 -16.71 11.42 -7.63
CA PRO A 63 -16.15 12.76 -7.77
C PRO A 63 -17.14 13.58 -8.63
N PRO A 64 -17.43 14.83 -8.28
CA PRO A 64 -18.34 15.66 -9.07
C PRO A 64 -17.83 15.75 -10.51
N ALA A 65 -18.60 15.20 -11.46
CA ALA A 65 -18.32 15.35 -12.87
C ALA A 65 -18.95 16.66 -13.34
N GLU A 66 -18.17 17.53 -13.98
CA GLU A 66 -18.75 18.66 -14.70
C GLU A 66 -19.58 18.13 -15.88
N ILE A 67 -20.88 18.39 -15.84
CA ILE A 67 -21.77 18.11 -16.98
C ILE A 67 -21.57 19.25 -17.97
N ILE A 68 -20.64 19.07 -18.91
CA ILE A 68 -20.53 19.95 -20.08
C ILE A 68 -21.59 19.46 -21.07
N ALA A 69 -22.66 20.24 -21.25
CA ALA A 69 -23.68 19.94 -22.25
C ALA A 69 -23.08 19.99 -23.66
N LYS A 70 -22.75 18.81 -24.21
CA LYS A 70 -22.30 18.65 -25.61
C LYS A 70 -23.49 18.50 -26.54
N THR A 71 -24.24 19.56 -26.80
CA THR A 71 -25.12 19.61 -27.97
C THR A 71 -25.21 21.03 -28.53
N SER A 72 -24.93 21.17 -29.82
CA SER A 72 -25.54 22.21 -30.65
C SER A 72 -27.06 22.03 -30.56
N GLY A 73 -27.74 22.92 -29.85
CA GLY A 73 -29.15 22.78 -29.49
C GLY A 73 -30.06 22.67 -30.71
N LYS A 74 -30.89 21.62 -30.76
CA LYS A 74 -32.03 21.54 -31.68
C LYS A 74 -33.16 22.40 -31.12
N LEU A 75 -33.69 23.34 -31.91
CA LEU A 75 -34.86 24.13 -31.51
C LEU A 75 -36.08 23.21 -31.45
N GLU A 76 -36.76 23.17 -30.31
CA GLU A 76 -38.01 22.41 -30.11
C GLU A 76 -39.22 23.21 -30.57
N TYR A 77 -39.24 24.51 -30.26
CA TYR A 77 -40.27 25.44 -30.71
C TYR A 77 -39.64 26.77 -31.13
N ILE A 78 -40.14 27.36 -32.23
CA ILE A 78 -39.83 28.72 -32.65
C ILE A 78 -41.15 29.49 -32.62
N PHE A 79 -41.21 30.57 -31.84
CA PHE A 79 -42.44 31.35 -31.62
C PHE A 79 -42.48 32.65 -32.44
N VAL A 80 -41.44 32.92 -33.23
CA VAL A 80 -41.31 34.13 -34.03
C VAL A 80 -41.02 33.82 -35.49
N THR A 81 -41.52 34.66 -36.40
CA THR A 81 -41.26 34.58 -37.83
C THR A 81 -40.20 35.60 -38.26
N ASP A 82 -39.65 35.42 -39.46
CA ASP A 82 -38.64 36.34 -40.00
C ASP A 82 -39.12 37.80 -39.99
N ASN A 83 -38.22 38.73 -39.65
CA ASN A 83 -38.48 40.18 -39.48
C ASN A 83 -39.59 40.59 -38.49
N GLN A 84 -40.02 39.70 -37.59
CA GLN A 84 -40.97 40.09 -36.54
C GLN A 84 -40.30 41.01 -35.50
N TYR A 85 -40.91 42.18 -35.25
CA TYR A 85 -40.50 43.07 -34.15
C TYR A 85 -40.89 42.46 -32.80
N VAL A 86 -39.91 42.39 -31.88
CA VAL A 86 -40.08 41.81 -30.54
C VAL A 86 -39.75 42.83 -29.45
N SER A 87 -40.46 42.72 -28.34
CA SER A 87 -40.25 43.53 -27.15
C SER A 87 -39.35 42.81 -26.14
N LYS A 88 -38.69 43.58 -25.26
CA LYS A 88 -37.83 43.02 -24.22
C LYS A 88 -38.64 42.11 -23.30
N GLY A 89 -38.30 40.83 -23.29
CA GLY A 89 -38.96 39.80 -22.48
C GLY A 89 -39.70 38.74 -23.30
N ASP A 90 -39.86 38.95 -24.61
CA ASP A 90 -40.53 38.00 -25.49
C ASP A 90 -39.70 36.71 -25.64
N ILE A 91 -40.38 35.56 -25.51
CA ILE A 91 -39.77 34.24 -25.69
C ILE A 91 -39.73 33.93 -27.19
N LEU A 92 -38.53 33.82 -27.76
CA LEU A 92 -38.35 33.63 -29.21
C LEU A 92 -38.38 32.16 -29.63
N ALA A 93 -37.77 31.29 -28.83
CA ALA A 93 -37.68 29.86 -29.10
C ALA A 93 -37.36 29.07 -27.83
N VAL A 94 -37.65 27.77 -27.85
CA VAL A 94 -37.26 26.79 -26.82
C VAL A 94 -36.31 25.78 -27.44
N ILE A 95 -35.16 25.57 -26.80
CA ILE A 95 -34.18 24.55 -27.20
C ILE A 95 -34.57 23.22 -26.55
N GLN A 96 -34.57 22.14 -27.33
CA GLN A 96 -34.85 20.80 -26.83
C GLN A 96 -33.82 20.42 -25.77
N ASN A 97 -34.29 20.24 -24.53
CA ASN A 97 -33.50 19.65 -23.46
C ASN A 97 -33.93 18.18 -23.29
N PRO A 98 -33.16 17.22 -23.83
CA PRO A 98 -33.52 15.81 -23.74
C PRO A 98 -33.44 15.25 -22.31
N ALA A 99 -32.94 16.02 -21.34
CA ALA A 99 -32.81 15.58 -19.96
C ALA A 99 -33.99 16.08 -19.10
N GLN A 100 -34.83 15.16 -18.63
CA GLN A 100 -35.78 15.46 -17.57
C GLN A 100 -35.00 15.85 -16.30
N TYR A 101 -35.14 17.11 -15.89
CA TYR A 101 -34.50 17.66 -14.70
C TYR A 101 -34.73 16.80 -13.45
N ASN A 102 -35.92 16.22 -13.33
CA ASN A 102 -36.29 15.36 -12.20
C ASN A 102 -35.48 14.07 -12.13
N ASP A 103 -35.11 13.49 -13.27
CA ASP A 103 -34.29 12.27 -13.30
C ASP A 103 -32.84 12.60 -12.95
N ILE A 104 -32.33 13.75 -13.41
CA ILE A 104 -31.00 14.25 -13.03
C ILE A 104 -30.96 14.55 -11.53
N ALA A 105 -31.94 15.28 -10.99
CA ALA A 105 -32.00 15.64 -9.57
C ALA A 105 -32.15 14.41 -8.66
N LYS A 106 -32.94 13.41 -9.08
CA LYS A 106 -33.10 12.13 -8.38
C LYS A 106 -31.83 11.29 -8.42
N LEU A 107 -31.12 11.29 -9.55
CA LEU A 107 -29.85 10.58 -9.69
C LEU A 107 -28.75 11.26 -8.85
N ILE A 108 -28.70 12.60 -8.83
CA ILE A 108 -27.82 13.38 -7.95
C ILE A 108 -28.13 13.10 -6.47
N SER A 109 -29.40 13.08 -6.05
CA SER A 109 -29.76 12.85 -4.65
C SER A 109 -29.45 11.43 -4.19
N ILE A 110 -29.67 10.42 -5.05
CA ILE A 110 -29.29 9.02 -4.78
C ILE A 110 -27.77 8.87 -4.71
N MET A 111 -27.00 9.58 -5.55
CA MET A 111 -25.54 9.56 -5.52
C MET A 111 -24.94 10.34 -4.32
N GLN A 112 -25.58 11.43 -3.88
CA GLN A 112 -25.11 12.26 -2.76
C GLN A 112 -25.30 11.57 -1.40
N GLN A 113 -26.37 10.78 -1.24
CA GLN A 113 -26.61 10.01 0.00
C GLN A 113 -25.57 8.91 0.27
N ALA A 114 -24.69 8.60 -0.69
CA ALA A 114 -23.66 7.56 -0.58
C ALA A 114 -22.23 8.09 -0.84
N SER A 115 -21.94 9.34 -0.47
CA SER A 115 -20.58 9.92 -0.55
C SER A 115 -19.63 9.33 0.51
N THR A 116 -19.42 8.02 0.43
CA THR A 116 -18.39 7.33 1.21
C THR A 116 -17.02 7.66 0.64
N LEU A 117 -16.08 7.97 1.52
CA LEU A 117 -14.69 8.23 1.17
C LEU A 117 -14.06 6.93 0.61
N VAL A 118 -13.45 7.01 -0.56
CA VAL A 118 -12.79 5.87 -1.21
C VAL A 118 -11.39 6.26 -1.66
N GLY A 119 -10.43 5.40 -1.35
CA GLY A 119 -9.06 5.49 -1.81
C GLY A 119 -8.88 4.64 -3.06
N LYS A 120 -8.29 5.21 -4.11
CA LYS A 120 -7.85 4.49 -5.31
C LYS A 120 -6.34 4.31 -5.25
N LEU A 121 -5.92 3.05 -5.24
CA LEU A 121 -4.52 2.62 -5.22
C LEU A 121 -4.07 2.14 -6.60
N LEU A 122 -2.82 2.41 -6.94
CA LEU A 122 -2.12 1.88 -8.11
C LEU A 122 -1.20 0.73 -7.69
N LEU A 123 -1.75 -0.48 -7.57
CA LEU A 123 -1.01 -1.66 -7.11
C LEU A 123 -0.11 -2.18 -8.24
N PRO A 124 1.23 -2.18 -8.11
CA PRO A 124 2.11 -2.79 -9.11
C PRO A 124 1.81 -4.28 -9.31
N VAL A 125 1.96 -4.78 -10.55
CA VAL A 125 1.82 -6.22 -10.84
C VAL A 125 2.79 -7.06 -10.00
N GLN A 126 3.99 -6.54 -9.72
CA GLN A 126 4.98 -7.17 -8.85
C GLN A 126 4.46 -7.26 -7.41
N GLY A 127 4.30 -8.48 -6.91
CA GLY A 127 3.78 -8.72 -5.56
C GLY A 127 2.25 -8.67 -5.43
N SER A 128 1.52 -8.30 -6.49
CA SER A 128 0.04 -8.22 -6.50
C SER A 128 -0.64 -9.53 -6.06
N GLY A 129 -0.06 -10.70 -6.38
CA GLY A 129 -0.59 -12.00 -5.96
C GLY A 129 -0.59 -12.24 -4.44
N LYS A 130 0.13 -11.42 -3.64
CA LYS A 130 0.08 -11.46 -2.18
C LYS A 130 -1.07 -10.62 -1.59
N VAL A 131 -1.64 -9.73 -2.40
CA VAL A 131 -2.67 -8.78 -1.96
C VAL A 131 -4.05 -9.42 -2.02
N LYS A 132 -4.84 -9.23 -0.97
CA LYS A 132 -6.21 -9.76 -0.84
C LYS A 132 -7.14 -8.70 -0.29
N THR A 133 -8.42 -8.80 -0.64
CA THR A 133 -9.47 -7.97 -0.02
C THR A 133 -9.50 -8.18 1.49
N GLY A 134 -9.79 -7.12 2.24
CA GLY A 134 -9.79 -7.11 3.70
C GLY A 134 -8.44 -6.80 4.36
N GLN A 135 -7.33 -6.73 3.61
CA GLN A 135 -6.04 -6.33 4.17
C GLN A 135 -6.04 -4.86 4.61
N LYS A 136 -5.27 -4.57 5.66
CA LYS A 136 -5.08 -3.22 6.18
C LYS A 136 -4.10 -2.46 5.30
N VAL A 137 -4.36 -1.17 5.13
CA VAL A 137 -3.52 -0.25 4.38
C VAL A 137 -3.21 0.95 5.28
N ASN A 138 -1.94 1.30 5.41
CA ASN A 138 -1.51 2.53 6.06
C ASN A 138 -1.25 3.60 4.99
N ILE A 139 -1.83 4.78 5.14
CA ILE A 139 -1.74 5.86 4.16
C ILE A 139 -0.97 7.03 4.77
N LYS A 140 0.11 7.44 4.08
CA LYS A 140 0.91 8.63 4.32
C LYS A 140 0.51 9.69 3.30
N LEU A 141 -0.16 10.74 3.75
CA LEU A 141 -0.64 11.80 2.86
C LEU A 141 0.45 12.85 2.65
N LEU A 142 0.59 13.35 1.42
CA LEU A 142 1.61 14.34 1.06
C LEU A 142 1.41 15.66 1.81
N ASN A 143 0.16 16.10 1.91
CA ASN A 143 -0.20 17.37 2.55
C ASN A 143 -0.29 17.28 4.09
N TYR A 144 -0.03 16.10 4.66
CA TYR A 144 -0.06 15.86 6.11
C TYR A 144 1.15 15.02 6.52
N PRO A 145 2.29 15.66 6.87
CA PRO A 145 3.50 14.97 7.28
C PRO A 145 3.23 13.96 8.41
N TYR A 146 3.54 12.69 8.15
CA TYR A 146 3.15 11.59 9.05
C TYR A 146 3.81 11.67 10.44
N MET A 147 4.95 12.34 10.55
CA MET A 147 5.63 12.58 11.84
C MET A 147 4.80 13.48 12.77
N GLU A 148 4.02 14.40 12.20
CA GLU A 148 3.21 15.37 12.95
C GLU A 148 1.75 14.94 13.05
N TYR A 149 1.20 14.43 11.96
CA TYR A 149 -0.24 14.16 11.82
C TYR A 149 -0.59 12.68 11.96
N GLY A 150 0.38 11.79 11.79
CA GLY A 150 0.14 10.34 11.75
C GLY A 150 -0.30 9.85 10.37
N MET A 151 -0.69 8.57 10.31
CA MET A 151 -1.15 7.88 9.11
C MET A 151 -2.65 7.61 9.19
N VAL A 152 -3.33 7.64 8.04
CA VAL A 152 -4.73 7.20 7.93
C VAL A 152 -4.76 5.69 7.69
N SER A 153 -5.66 4.99 8.37
CA SER A 153 -5.84 3.53 8.21
C SER A 153 -7.03 3.22 7.30
N GLY A 154 -6.83 2.36 6.31
CA GLY A 154 -7.86 1.89 5.40
C GLY A 154 -7.90 0.37 5.28
N ILE A 155 -8.93 -0.15 4.63
CA ILE A 155 -9.11 -1.58 4.35
C ILE A 155 -9.37 -1.77 2.86
N ILE A 156 -8.69 -2.72 2.23
CA ILE A 156 -8.92 -3.07 0.83
C ILE A 156 -10.34 -3.61 0.65
N SER A 157 -11.14 -2.92 -0.16
CA SER A 157 -12.51 -3.30 -0.49
C SER A 157 -12.57 -4.14 -1.77
N LYS A 158 -11.86 -3.73 -2.82
CA LYS A 158 -11.95 -4.36 -4.14
C LYS A 158 -10.62 -4.26 -4.89
N ILE A 159 -10.32 -5.28 -5.69
CA ILE A 159 -9.16 -5.31 -6.60
C ILE A 159 -9.74 -5.46 -8.01
N SER A 160 -9.35 -4.60 -8.94
CA SER A 160 -9.77 -4.69 -10.34
C SER A 160 -9.15 -5.92 -11.02
N LEU A 161 -9.89 -6.53 -11.94
CA LEU A 161 -9.48 -7.77 -12.62
C LEU A 161 -8.65 -7.52 -13.88
N VAL A 162 -8.63 -6.28 -14.37
CA VAL A 162 -7.95 -5.91 -15.63
C VAL A 162 -6.83 -4.94 -15.28
N PRO A 163 -5.55 -5.34 -15.46
CA PRO A 163 -4.43 -4.45 -15.26
C PRO A 163 -4.39 -3.40 -16.38
N ASN A 164 -4.02 -2.17 -16.04
CA ASN A 164 -3.71 -1.12 -17.01
C ASN A 164 -2.20 -0.99 -17.08
N ASP A 165 -1.59 -1.40 -18.21
CA ASP A 165 -0.18 -1.35 -18.62
C ASP A 165 0.93 -1.84 -17.65
N SER A 166 0.75 -1.82 -16.31
CA SER A 166 1.65 -2.36 -15.28
C SER A 166 1.08 -2.39 -13.85
N PHE A 167 -0.19 -1.98 -13.65
CA PHE A 167 -0.80 -1.89 -12.31
C PHE A 167 -2.27 -2.33 -12.29
N TYR A 168 -2.73 -2.75 -11.11
CA TYR A 168 -4.13 -3.00 -10.79
C TYR A 168 -4.69 -1.82 -9.99
N TYR A 169 -5.91 -1.39 -10.33
CA TYR A 169 -6.66 -0.50 -9.45
C TYR A 169 -7.15 -1.27 -8.23
N VAL A 170 -6.90 -0.72 -7.05
CA VAL A 170 -7.41 -1.26 -5.78
C VAL A 170 -8.20 -0.18 -5.05
N GLU A 171 -9.41 -0.52 -4.64
CA GLU A 171 -10.27 0.36 -3.85
C GLU A 171 -10.06 0.11 -2.36
N VAL A 172 -9.92 1.20 -1.60
CA VAL A 172 -9.75 1.22 -0.15
C VAL A 172 -10.92 1.95 0.48
N LYS A 173 -11.50 1.36 1.52
CA LYS A 173 -12.51 2.00 2.36
C LYS A 173 -11.88 2.49 3.66
N PHE A 174 -12.42 3.59 4.18
CA PHE A 174 -11.96 4.22 5.41
C PHE A 174 -13.05 4.13 6.49
N PRO A 175 -13.16 3.02 7.24
CA PRO A 175 -14.24 2.82 8.20
C PRO A 175 -14.21 3.84 9.35
N SER A 176 -13.04 4.38 9.68
CA SER A 176 -12.86 5.43 10.70
C SER A 176 -12.72 6.83 10.08
N GLY A 177 -13.08 7.00 8.81
CA GLY A 177 -12.86 8.23 8.06
C GLY A 177 -11.38 8.61 7.96
N LEU A 178 -11.08 9.91 7.96
CA LEU A 178 -9.73 10.46 7.92
C LEU A 178 -9.12 10.66 9.32
N LYS A 179 -9.50 9.82 10.28
CA LYS A 179 -8.86 9.81 11.61
C LYS A 179 -7.50 9.11 11.51
N THR A 180 -6.45 9.78 11.96
CA THR A 180 -5.10 9.21 11.96
C THR A 180 -4.87 8.30 13.16
N ASN A 181 -3.83 7.49 13.10
CA ASN A 181 -3.35 6.68 14.22
C ASN A 181 -2.95 7.51 15.46
N TYR A 182 -2.71 8.82 15.30
CA TYR A 182 -2.46 9.76 16.40
C TYR A 182 -3.75 10.40 16.94
N GLY A 183 -4.91 10.01 16.40
CA GLY A 183 -6.22 10.50 16.83
C GLY A 183 -6.63 11.85 16.24
N LYS A 184 -5.83 12.45 15.35
CA LYS A 184 -6.16 13.70 14.66
C LYS A 184 -7.12 13.41 13.50
N THR A 185 -8.13 14.25 13.32
CA THR A 185 -9.04 14.16 12.17
C THR A 185 -8.57 15.14 11.09
N LEU A 186 -8.24 14.62 9.91
CA LEU A 186 -7.81 15.46 8.79
C LEU A 186 -9.03 16.02 8.05
N GLN A 187 -8.92 17.24 7.55
CA GLN A 187 -9.97 17.87 6.76
C GLN A 187 -9.86 17.43 5.29
N PHE A 188 -10.97 17.06 4.69
CA PHE A 188 -11.03 16.67 3.28
C PHE A 188 -11.29 17.91 2.42
N SER A 189 -10.38 18.25 1.51
CA SER A 189 -10.46 19.48 0.72
C SER A 189 -10.80 19.31 -0.76
N GLN A 190 -10.85 18.07 -1.30
CA GLN A 190 -11.41 17.66 -2.61
C GLN A 190 -10.75 16.35 -3.07
N ILE A 191 -9.43 16.28 -2.93
CA ILE A 191 -8.59 15.12 -3.27
C ILE A 191 -7.40 15.13 -2.31
N LEU A 192 -7.01 13.96 -1.81
CA LEU A 192 -5.78 13.82 -1.03
C LEU A 192 -4.89 12.75 -1.66
N GLN A 193 -3.64 13.09 -1.92
CA GLN A 193 -2.66 12.18 -2.52
C GLN A 193 -1.63 11.74 -1.50
N GLY A 194 -1.08 10.54 -1.70
CA GLY A 194 -0.16 9.94 -0.75
C GLY A 194 0.50 8.66 -1.22
N SER A 195 1.31 8.11 -0.33
CA SER A 195 1.83 6.76 -0.42
C SER A 195 1.05 5.85 0.52
N ALA A 196 0.83 4.61 0.08
CA ALA A 196 0.12 3.60 0.82
C ALA A 196 0.98 2.35 0.98
N GLU A 197 0.96 1.81 2.19
CA GLU A 197 1.63 0.59 2.57
C GLU A 197 0.56 -0.47 2.83
N ILE A 198 0.44 -1.42 1.90
CA ILE A 198 -0.46 -2.56 2.02
C ILE A 198 0.22 -3.60 2.90
N ILE A 199 -0.43 -3.96 4.01
CA ILE A 199 0.06 -4.99 4.93
C ILE A 199 -0.35 -6.34 4.37
N THR A 200 0.62 -7.09 3.85
CA THR A 200 0.41 -8.45 3.38
C THR A 200 0.57 -9.46 4.52
N ASN A 201 0.15 -10.71 4.31
CA ASN A 201 0.14 -11.72 5.36
C ASN A 201 1.52 -11.95 5.98
N ASP A 202 1.51 -12.21 7.28
CA ASP A 202 2.70 -12.55 8.06
C ASP A 202 3.39 -13.81 7.52
N ILE A 203 4.63 -13.66 7.08
CA ILE A 203 5.53 -14.79 6.88
C ILE A 203 6.34 -14.98 8.16
N ARG A 204 6.53 -16.23 8.57
CA ARG A 204 7.50 -16.52 9.65
C ARG A 204 8.89 -16.14 9.15
N LEU A 205 9.69 -15.52 10.02
CA LEU A 205 11.05 -15.07 9.66
C LEU A 205 11.89 -16.21 9.08
N LEU A 206 11.74 -17.43 9.61
CA LEU A 206 12.44 -18.62 9.13
C LEU A 206 12.19 -18.89 7.64
N HIS A 207 10.96 -18.71 7.16
CA HIS A 207 10.64 -18.87 5.74
C HIS A 207 11.38 -17.86 4.85
N ARG A 208 11.56 -16.62 5.32
CA ARG A 208 12.29 -15.58 4.58
C ARG A 208 13.77 -15.94 4.39
N PHE A 209 14.40 -16.57 5.39
CA PHE A 209 15.79 -17.02 5.31
C PHE A 209 15.97 -18.32 4.50
N LEU A 210 14.97 -19.21 4.49
CA LEU A 210 15.05 -20.49 3.77
C LEU A 210 14.63 -20.39 2.28
N ASN A 211 13.85 -19.38 1.90
CA ASN A 211 13.41 -19.18 0.51
C ASN A 211 14.57 -19.07 -0.51
N PRO A 212 15.67 -18.33 -0.23
CA PRO A 212 16.84 -18.27 -1.12
C PRO A 212 17.53 -19.63 -1.33
N LEU A 213 17.49 -20.52 -0.32
CA LEU A 213 18.12 -21.84 -0.42
C LEU A 213 17.32 -22.76 -1.35
N LYS A 214 15.98 -22.68 -1.30
CA LYS A 214 15.09 -23.46 -2.18
C LYS A 214 15.26 -23.11 -3.66
N SER A 215 15.52 -21.84 -4.00
CA SER A 215 15.70 -21.42 -5.39
C SER A 215 17.00 -21.94 -6.02
N ILE A 216 18.03 -22.17 -5.21
CA ILE A 216 19.33 -22.71 -5.67
C ILE A 216 19.23 -24.22 -5.96
N TRP A 217 18.46 -24.96 -5.17
CA TRP A 217 18.30 -26.42 -5.36
C TRP A 217 17.47 -26.76 -6.60
N LYS A 218 16.48 -25.93 -6.95
CA LYS A 218 15.65 -26.17 -8.14
C LYS A 218 16.42 -25.95 -9.46
N LYS A 219 17.45 -25.11 -9.47
CA LYS A 219 18.31 -24.87 -10.65
C LYS A 219 19.32 -25.97 -10.97
N ARG A 220 19.44 -27.01 -10.13
CA ARG A 220 20.45 -28.07 -10.27
C ARG A 220 19.84 -29.44 -10.62
N ILE A 221 18.52 -29.51 -10.79
CA ILE A 221 17.77 -30.74 -11.06
C ILE A 221 16.98 -30.65 -12.41
N GLU A 222 17.04 -29.50 -13.09
CA GLU A 222 16.71 -29.33 -14.53
C GLU A 222 18.01 -29.08 -15.29
#